data_AF-A0A0R0GPD4-F1
#
_entry.id   AF-A0A0R0GPD4-F1
#
_cell.length_a   1.000
_cell.length_b   1.000
_cell.length_c   1.000
_cell.angle_alpha   90.00
_cell.angle_beta   90.00
_cell.angle_gamma   90.00
#
_symmetry.space_group_name_H-M   'P 1'
#
loop_
_entity.id
_entity.type
_entity.pdbx_description
1 polymer ?
#
loop_
_entity_poly.entity_id
_entity_poly.type
_entity_poly.pdbx_seq_one_letter_code
_entity_poly.pdbx_strand_id
1 'polypeptide(L)'
;MRKLLGVFVLMILIPSVATKRASLKFAFTHFNTKNEDGIKSKPNIFLLGLLMSQYTLIGYDASAHMTEETKGADRNRPKGIASEVGIFIIVGWGYILGISFAVTNIPYFLRESNDAGRYAIGEMFYLAF
;
A
#
# COMPACT_ATOMS: atom_id res chain seq x y z
N MET A 1 -1.54 17.03 11.07
CA MET A 1 -2.42 16.23 11.96
C MET A 1 -3.57 15.54 11.23
N ARG A 2 -4.48 16.26 10.55
CA ARG A 2 -5.71 15.67 9.94
C ARG A 2 -5.46 14.53 8.93
N LYS A 3 -4.45 14.66 8.06
CA LYS A 3 -4.12 13.64 7.04
C LYS A 3 -3.65 12.31 7.65
N LEU A 4 -2.79 12.38 8.68
CA LEU A 4 -2.28 11.20 9.37
C LEU A 4 -3.40 10.41 10.03
N LEU A 5 -4.34 11.10 10.68
CA LEU A 5 -5.51 10.46 11.29
C LEU A 5 -6.33 9.67 10.25
N GLY A 6 -6.55 10.24 9.06
CA GLY A 6 -7.23 9.55 7.97
C GLY A 6 -6.53 8.27 7.52
N VAL A 7 -5.19 8.28 7.42
CA VAL A 7 -4.41 7.09 7.04
C VAL A 7 -4.55 5.99 8.09
N PHE A 8 -4.40 6.31 9.37
CA PHE A 8 -4.56 5.33 10.45
C PHE A 8 -6.00 4.81 10.54
N VAL A 9 -6.99 5.67 10.32
CA VAL A 9 -8.40 5.26 10.26
C VAL A 9 -8.60 4.27 9.11
N LEU A 10 -8.19 4.60 7.89
CA LEU A 10 -8.36 3.69 6.74
C LEU A 10 -7.61 2.37 6.91
N MET A 11 -6.38 2.42 7.44
CA MET A 11 -5.56 1.25 7.71
C MET A 11 -6.24 0.23 8.64
N ILE A 12 -7.00 0.70 9.63
CA ILE A 12 -7.73 -0.16 10.57
C ILE A 12 -9.11 -0.52 10.01
N LEU A 13 -9.80 0.46 9.45
CA LEU A 13 -11.22 0.36 9.12
C LEU A 13 -11.45 -0.54 7.90
N ILE A 14 -10.59 -0.47 6.87
CA ILE A 14 -10.67 -1.34 5.68
C ILE A 14 -10.66 -2.84 6.05
N PRO A 15 -9.64 -3.38 6.74
CA PRO A 15 -9.64 -4.80 7.10
C PRO A 15 -10.71 -5.15 8.14
N SER A 16 -11.11 -4.19 8.99
CA SER A 16 -12.14 -4.42 10.01
C SER A 16 -13.54 -4.59 9.41
N VAL A 17 -13.90 -3.76 8.44
CA VAL A 17 -15.24 -3.72 7.85
C VAL A 17 -15.39 -4.70 6.67
N ALA A 18 -14.29 -5.11 6.03
CA ALA A 18 -14.32 -6.11 4.97
C ALA A 18 -15.07 -7.39 5.39
N THR A 19 -16.24 -7.60 4.79
CA THR A 19 -17.18 -8.71 5.07
C THR A 19 -16.63 -10.06 4.60
N LYS A 20 -15.81 -10.05 3.55
CA LYS A 20 -15.07 -11.21 3.04
C LYS A 20 -13.58 -10.92 3.10
N ARG A 21 -12.80 -11.90 3.56
CA ARG A 21 -11.35 -11.80 3.68
C ARG A 21 -10.67 -12.94 2.95
N ALA A 22 -9.55 -12.64 2.31
CA ALA A 22 -8.73 -13.64 1.68
C ALA A 22 -8.12 -14.57 2.74
N SER A 23 -7.86 -15.83 2.37
CA SER A 23 -7.17 -16.75 3.27
C SER A 23 -5.71 -16.33 3.47
N LEU A 24 -5.12 -16.65 4.63
CA LEU A 24 -3.70 -16.43 4.90
C LEU A 24 -2.82 -17.05 3.81
N LYS A 25 -3.17 -18.27 3.36
CA LYS A 25 -2.50 -18.95 2.25
C LYS A 25 -2.56 -18.12 0.98
N PHE A 26 -3.73 -17.60 0.61
CA PHE A 26 -3.86 -16.76 -0.58
C PHE A 26 -3.01 -15.49 -0.46
N ALA A 27 -3.13 -14.75 0.64
CA ALA A 27 -2.43 -13.49 0.84
C ALA A 27 -0.89 -13.60 0.75
N PHE A 28 -0.31 -14.70 1.22
CA PHE A 28 1.14 -14.87 1.26
C PHE A 28 1.73 -15.73 0.14
N THR A 29 0.92 -16.54 -0.57
CA THR A 29 1.45 -17.50 -1.56
C THR A 29 0.92 -17.29 -2.97
N HIS A 30 -0.19 -16.55 -3.13
CA HIS A 30 -0.74 -16.30 -4.46
C HIS A 30 0.03 -15.19 -5.17
N PHE A 31 0.64 -15.53 -6.31
CA PHE A 31 1.32 -14.58 -7.18
C PHE A 31 0.55 -14.46 -8.50
N ASN A 32 -0.13 -13.33 -8.72
CA ASN A 32 -0.93 -13.12 -9.93
C ASN A 32 -0.05 -12.84 -11.14
N THR A 33 -0.05 -13.74 -12.12
CA THR A 33 0.66 -13.57 -13.39
C THR A 33 -0.26 -13.24 -14.57
N LYS A 34 -1.57 -13.34 -14.40
CA LYS A 34 -2.54 -13.02 -15.45
C LYS A 34 -2.67 -11.51 -15.58
N ASN A 35 -2.38 -11.01 -16.78
CA ASN A 35 -2.51 -9.61 -17.16
C ASN A 35 -2.91 -9.54 -18.63
N GLU A 36 -3.56 -8.44 -19.03
CA GLU A 36 -3.98 -8.20 -20.41
C GLU A 36 -2.81 -7.74 -21.31
N ASP A 37 -1.73 -7.26 -20.71
CA ASP A 37 -0.57 -6.67 -21.38
C ASP A 37 0.44 -7.71 -21.92
N GLY A 38 0.18 -9.01 -21.72
CA GLY A 38 1.02 -10.10 -22.23
C GLY A 38 2.38 -10.26 -21.51
N ILE A 39 2.58 -9.63 -20.35
CA ILE A 39 3.82 -9.72 -19.58
C ILE A 39 3.93 -11.12 -18.97
N LYS A 40 4.92 -11.90 -19.40
CA LYS A 40 5.14 -13.29 -18.92
C LYS A 40 6.27 -13.43 -17.90
N SER A 41 7.17 -12.45 -17.85
CA SER A 41 8.35 -12.48 -16.95
C SER A 41 7.92 -12.23 -15.50
N LYS A 42 8.08 -13.25 -14.64
CA LYS A 42 7.78 -13.13 -13.20
C LYS A 42 8.60 -12.03 -12.51
N PRO A 43 9.93 -11.88 -12.77
CA PRO A 43 10.69 -10.74 -12.24
C PRO A 43 10.11 -9.38 -12.64
N ASN A 44 9.65 -9.22 -13.89
CA ASN A 44 9.08 -7.95 -14.34
C ASN A 44 7.76 -7.64 -13.61
N ILE A 45 6.88 -8.63 -13.47
CA ILE A 45 5.62 -8.49 -12.72
C ILE A 45 5.90 -8.14 -11.26
N PHE A 46 6.91 -8.77 -10.65
CA PHE A 46 7.33 -8.46 -9.29
C PHE A 46 7.81 -7.01 -9.16
N LEU A 47 8.68 -6.54 -10.06
CA LEU A 47 9.18 -5.16 -10.05
C LEU A 47 8.07 -4.13 -10.27
N LEU A 48 7.10 -4.42 -11.14
CA LEU A 48 5.90 -3.59 -11.33
C LEU A 48 5.05 -3.52 -10.07
N GLY A 49 4.89 -4.64 -9.35
CA GLY A 49 4.23 -4.65 -8.04
C GLY A 49 5.00 -3.86 -6.99
N LEU A 50 6.33 -3.96 -6.98
CA LEU A 50 7.21 -3.22 -6.08
C LEU A 50 7.13 -1.71 -6.31
N LEU A 51 6.98 -1.29 -7.57
CA LEU A 51 6.83 0.11 -7.96
C LEU A 51 5.66 0.78 -7.23
N MET A 52 4.55 0.09 -7.02
CA MET A 52 3.42 0.68 -6.28
C MET A 52 3.73 0.80 -4.79
N SER A 53 4.43 -0.16 -4.21
CA SER A 53 4.84 -0.12 -2.79
C SER A 53 5.78 1.05 -2.48
N GLN A 54 6.63 1.46 -3.44
CA GLN A 54 7.58 2.55 -3.25
C GLN A 54 6.90 3.90 -2.98
N TYR A 55 5.64 4.09 -3.40
CA TYR A 55 4.90 5.33 -3.16
C TYR A 55 4.74 5.63 -1.66
N THR A 56 4.82 4.61 -0.80
CA THR A 56 4.78 4.78 0.66
C THR A 56 6.00 5.50 1.23
N LEU A 57 7.09 5.59 0.48
CA LEU A 57 8.35 6.22 0.89
C LEU A 57 8.54 7.62 0.30
N ILE A 58 7.62 8.10 -0.55
CA ILE A 58 7.73 9.45 -1.14
C ILE A 58 7.43 10.48 -0.05
N GLY A 59 8.45 11.27 0.33
CA GLY A 59 8.34 12.31 1.35
C GLY A 59 9.48 12.33 2.38
N TYR A 60 10.41 11.37 2.35
CA TYR A 60 11.56 11.34 3.28
C TYR A 60 12.49 12.57 3.17
N ASP A 61 12.46 13.25 2.02
CA ASP A 61 13.22 14.46 1.74
C ASP A 61 12.71 15.66 2.54
N ALA A 62 11.40 15.72 2.82
CA ALA A 62 10.81 16.77 3.64
C ALA A 62 11.44 16.83 5.04
N SER A 63 11.71 15.69 5.69
CA SER A 63 12.43 15.70 6.97
C SER A 63 13.90 16.06 6.83
N ALA A 64 14.54 15.73 5.70
CA ALA A 64 15.91 16.16 5.46
C ALA A 64 16.03 17.70 5.43
N HIS A 65 15.06 18.37 4.82
CA HIS A 65 14.99 19.85 4.80
C HIS A 65 14.61 20.45 6.16
N MET A 66 13.63 19.87 6.86
CA MET A 66 13.18 20.41 8.15
C MET A 66 14.24 20.25 9.26
N THR A 67 15.10 19.23 9.14
CA THR A 67 16.18 18.99 10.11
C THR A 67 17.31 20.01 10.03
N GLU A 68 17.41 20.79 8.95
CA GLU A 68 18.41 21.86 8.81
C GLU A 68 18.17 23.01 9.80
N GLU A 69 16.90 23.25 10.16
CA GLU A 69 16.50 24.29 11.10
C GLU A 69 16.52 23.81 12.57
N THR A 70 16.95 22.56 12.81
CA THR A 70 16.92 21.95 14.15
C THR A 70 18.29 22.03 14.83
N LYS A 71 18.32 22.22 16.15
CA LYS A 71 19.56 22.15 16.95
C LYS A 71 20.26 20.79 16.72
N GLY A 72 21.55 20.80 16.42
CA GLY A 72 22.30 19.56 16.16
C GLY A 72 21.95 18.90 14.82
N ALA A 73 21.71 19.70 13.78
CA ALA A 73 21.34 19.25 12.44
C ALA A 73 22.29 18.19 11.86
N ASP A 74 23.60 18.26 12.18
CA ASP A 74 24.63 17.30 11.78
C ASP A 74 24.30 15.86 12.20
N ARG A 75 23.70 15.68 13.39
CA ARG A 75 23.28 14.36 13.90
C ARG A 75 21.81 14.07 13.69
N ASN A 76 20.97 15.11 13.70
CA ASN A 76 19.52 14.95 13.65
C ASN A 76 19.00 14.72 12.24
N ARG A 77 19.70 15.22 11.20
CA ARG A 77 19.37 14.98 9.80
C ARG A 77 19.40 13.50 9.41
N PRO A 78 20.50 12.74 9.60
CA PRO A 78 20.51 11.31 9.25
C PRO A 78 19.53 10.49 10.09
N LYS A 79 19.35 10.84 11.37
CA LYS A 79 18.36 10.17 12.24
C LYS A 79 16.92 10.43 11.78
N GLY A 80 16.60 11.66 11.38
CA GLY A 80 15.29 12.04 10.87
C GLY A 80 14.92 11.20 9.65
N ILE A 81 15.80 11.17 8.64
CA ILE A 81 15.61 10.38 7.41
C ILE A 81 15.41 8.89 7.76
N ALA A 82 16.30 8.30 8.57
CA ALA A 82 16.21 6.89 8.92
C ALA A 82 14.91 6.55 9.69
N SER A 83 14.51 7.43 10.62
CA SER A 83 13.28 7.24 11.40
C SER A 83 12.02 7.35 10.53
N GLU A 84 12.00 8.29 9.58
CA GLU A 84 10.87 8.49 8.68
C GLU A 84 10.70 7.32 7.72
N VAL A 85 11.80 6.86 7.10
CA VAL A 85 11.80 5.65 6.28
C VAL A 85 11.31 4.44 7.09
N GLY A 86 11.82 4.25 8.31
CA GLY A 86 11.40 3.15 9.18
C GLY A 86 9.90 3.18 9.52
N ILE A 87 9.36 4.36 9.87
CA ILE A 87 7.95 4.54 10.18
C ILE A 87 7.08 4.23 8.94
N PHE A 88 7.46 4.75 7.76
CA PHE A 88 6.69 4.52 6.54
C PHE A 88 6.73 3.07 6.06
N ILE A 89 7.85 2.35 6.25
CA ILE A 89 7.91 0.92 5.99
C ILE A 89 6.88 0.18 6.84
N ILE A 90 6.82 0.45 8.16
CA ILE A 90 5.91 -0.27 9.07
C ILE A 90 4.45 0.07 8.77
N VAL A 91 4.12 1.35 8.65
CA VAL A 91 2.75 1.80 8.38
C VAL A 91 2.29 1.36 6.99
N GLY A 92 3.12 1.55 5.98
CA GLY A 92 2.87 1.13 4.60
C GLY A 92 2.68 -0.38 4.48
N TRP A 93 3.52 -1.17 5.17
CA TRP A 93 3.39 -2.62 5.20
C TRP A 93 2.06 -3.08 5.80
N GLY A 94 1.65 -2.53 6.95
CA GLY A 94 0.37 -2.88 7.54
C GLY A 94 -0.83 -2.46 6.69
N TYR A 95 -0.74 -1.31 5.99
CA TYR A 95 -1.76 -0.89 5.04
C TYR A 95 -1.88 -1.84 3.84
N ILE A 96 -0.76 -2.22 3.22
CA ILE A 96 -0.72 -3.17 2.10
C ILE A 96 -1.21 -4.55 2.53
N LEU A 97 -0.90 -4.99 3.75
CA LEU A 97 -1.47 -6.22 4.31
C LEU A 97 -2.99 -6.13 4.41
N GLY A 98 -3.54 -5.06 4.97
CA GLY A 98 -4.99 -4.86 5.08
C GLY A 98 -5.68 -4.96 3.72
N ILE A 99 -5.14 -4.31 2.69
CA ILE A 99 -5.65 -4.40 1.31
C ILE A 99 -5.54 -5.83 0.77
N SER A 100 -4.39 -6.50 0.97
CA SER A 100 -4.18 -7.88 0.50
C SER A 100 -5.21 -8.85 1.07
N PHE A 101 -5.71 -8.63 2.29
CA PHE A 101 -6.80 -9.42 2.86
C PHE A 101 -8.19 -9.02 2.35
N ALA A 102 -8.41 -7.77 1.97
CA ALA A 102 -9.69 -7.31 1.41
C ALA A 102 -9.89 -7.77 -0.05
N VAL A 103 -8.80 -7.91 -0.83
CA VAL A 103 -8.86 -8.35 -2.23
C VAL A 103 -8.94 -9.88 -2.31
N THR A 104 -10.15 -10.41 -2.52
CA THR A 104 -10.41 -11.87 -2.50
C THR A 104 -10.44 -12.52 -3.88
N ASN A 105 -10.76 -11.77 -4.94
CA ASN A 105 -10.92 -12.30 -6.30
C ASN A 105 -10.40 -11.31 -7.34
N ILE A 106 -9.12 -11.43 -7.70
CA ILE A 106 -8.45 -10.52 -8.65
C ILE A 106 -9.19 -10.42 -10.00
N PRO A 107 -9.63 -11.53 -10.65
CA PRO A 107 -10.41 -11.44 -11.90
C PRO A 107 -11.70 -10.63 -11.80
N TYR A 108 -12.37 -10.63 -10.64
CA TYR A 108 -13.57 -9.83 -10.43
C TYR A 108 -13.25 -8.34 -10.29
N PHE A 109 -12.19 -8.00 -9.56
CA PHE A 109 -11.76 -6.62 -9.33
C PHE A 109 -11.29 -5.90 -10.62
N LEU A 110 -10.74 -6.66 -11.57
CA LEU A 110 -10.24 -6.14 -12.84
C LEU A 110 -11.28 -6.22 -13.98
N ARG A 111 -12.48 -6.74 -13.71
CA ARG A 111 -13.52 -6.89 -14.72
C ARG A 111 -14.16 -5.55 -15.05
N GLU A 112 -14.43 -5.29 -16.32
CA GLU A 112 -15.08 -4.06 -16.75
C GLU A 112 -16.54 -3.94 -16.33
N SER A 113 -17.25 -5.07 -16.25
CA SER A 113 -18.66 -5.13 -15.85
C SER A 113 -18.88 -5.08 -14.34
N ASN A 114 -17.86 -4.81 -13.53
CA ASN A 114 -18.04 -4.61 -12.09
C ASN A 114 -18.51 -3.18 -11.80
N ASP A 115 -18.96 -2.93 -10.58
CA ASP A 115 -19.56 -1.65 -10.19
C ASP A 115 -18.56 -0.48 -10.30
N ALA A 116 -17.26 -0.74 -10.12
CA ALA A 116 -16.20 0.26 -10.23
C ALA A 116 -15.51 0.34 -11.60
N GLY A 117 -16.01 -0.37 -12.64
CA GLY A 117 -15.47 -0.29 -14.01
C GLY A 117 -13.95 -0.53 -14.11
N ARG A 118 -13.46 -1.65 -13.56
CA ARG A 118 -12.02 -2.04 -13.46
C ARG A 118 -11.20 -1.30 -12.40
N TYR A 119 -11.76 -0.31 -11.69
CA TYR A 119 -11.05 0.38 -10.62
C TYR A 119 -11.01 -0.47 -9.34
N ALA A 120 -9.97 -1.31 -9.20
CA ALA A 120 -9.86 -2.31 -8.14
C ALA A 120 -9.99 -1.74 -6.72
N ILE A 121 -9.46 -0.55 -6.44
CA ILE A 121 -9.58 0.07 -5.11
C ILE A 121 -11.02 0.52 -4.84
N GLY A 122 -11.71 1.07 -5.85
CA GLY A 122 -13.12 1.44 -5.71
C GLY A 122 -14.00 0.23 -5.48
N GLU A 123 -13.77 -0.85 -6.22
CA GLU A 123 -14.50 -2.11 -6.05
C GLU A 123 -14.24 -2.70 -4.64
N MET A 124 -13.01 -2.61 -4.14
CA MET A 124 -12.67 -3.02 -2.77
C MET A 124 -13.54 -2.31 -1.74
N PHE A 125 -13.66 -0.98 -1.85
CA PHE A 125 -14.46 -0.17 -0.95
C PHE A 125 -15.95 -0.45 -1.11
N TYR A 126 -16.44 -0.59 -2.34
CA TYR A 126 -17.83 -0.93 -2.63
C TYR A 126 -18.24 -2.28 -2.04
N LEU A 127 -17.35 -3.28 -2.06
CA LEU A 127 -17.61 -4.57 -1.42
C LEU A 127 -17.49 -4.53 0.11
N ALA A 128 -16.79 -3.54 0.64
CA ALA A 128 -16.60 -3.38 2.08
C ALA A 128 -17.79 -2.66 2.75
N PHE A 129 -18.46 -1.71 2.08
CA PHE A 129 -19.53 -0.88 2.64
C PHE A 129 -20.84 -1.02 1.86
#